data_AF-A0A536WBF8-F1
#
_entry.id   AF-A0A536WBF8-F1
#
_cell.length_a   1.000
_cell.length_b   1.000
_cell.length_c   1.000
_cell.angle_alpha   90.00
_cell.angle_beta   90.00
_cell.angle_gamma   90.00
#
_symmetry.space_group_name_H-M   'P 1'
#
loop_
_entity.id
_entity.type
_entity.pdbx_description
1 polymer ?
#
loop_
_entity_poly.entity_id
_entity_poly.type
_entity_poly.pdbx_seq_one_letter_code
_entity_poly.pdbx_strand_id
1 'polypeptide(L)' 'MTPAEPFRPKRADWLQAGIVAAALFALYAASAPRSVALEDDGLFILSSYFLGIEHPPGYPLFTLIGHLFT' A
#
# COMPACT_ATOMS: atom_id res chain seq x y z
N MET A 1 24.57 -25.83 -15.96
CA MET A 1 23.42 -25.50 -15.10
C MET A 1 22.18 -25.48 -15.98
N THR A 2 21.22 -26.37 -15.76
CA THR A 2 19.91 -26.28 -16.42
C THR A 2 19.17 -25.06 -15.86
N PRO A 3 18.42 -24.29 -16.66
CA PRO A 3 17.58 -23.22 -16.14
C PRO A 3 16.61 -23.78 -15.11
N ALA A 4 16.36 -23.05 -14.02
CA ALA A 4 15.28 -23.40 -13.11
C ALA A 4 13.94 -23.32 -13.87
N GLU A 5 13.06 -24.30 -13.65
CA GLU A 5 11.71 -24.26 -14.19
C GLU A 5 10.99 -22.97 -13.73
N PRO A 6 10.28 -22.26 -14.63
CA PRO A 6 9.58 -21.04 -14.27
C PRO A 6 8.45 -21.33 -13.28
N PHE A 7 8.36 -20.53 -12.21
CA PHE A 7 7.29 -20.63 -11.24
C PHE A 7 5.92 -20.44 -11.91
N ARG A 8 5.03 -21.41 -11.73
CA ARG A 8 3.66 -21.39 -12.25
C ARG A 8 2.68 -21.54 -11.08
N PRO A 9 2.07 -20.44 -10.61
CA PRO A 9 1.18 -20.51 -9.46
C PRO A 9 -0.07 -21.33 -9.78
N LYS A 10 -0.38 -22.27 -8.90
CA LYS A 10 -1.60 -23.08 -8.92
C LYS A 10 -2.73 -22.33 -8.20
N ARG A 11 -3.97 -22.82 -8.36
CA ARG A 11 -5.13 -22.28 -7.64
C ARG A 11 -4.94 -22.25 -6.12
N ALA A 12 -4.28 -23.26 -5.56
CA ALA A 12 -3.96 -23.32 -4.14
C ALA A 12 -3.01 -22.19 -3.70
N ASP A 13 -2.02 -21.86 -4.52
CA ASP A 13 -1.06 -20.78 -4.23
C ASP A 13 -1.76 -19.42 -4.19
N TRP A 14 -2.73 -19.18 -5.08
CA TRP A 14 -3.57 -17.98 -5.07
C TRP A 14 -4.48 -17.89 -3.83
N LEU A 15 -5.05 -19.03 -3.41
CA LEU A 15 -5.84 -19.08 -2.18
C LEU A 15 -4.98 -18.76 -0.96
N GLN A 16 -3.78 -19.34 -0.88
CA GLN A 16 -2.82 -19.05 0.19
C GLN A 16 -2.40 -17.58 0.19
N ALA A 17 -2.07 -17.01 -0.98
CA ALA A 17 -1.74 -15.60 -1.11
C ALA A 17 -2.90 -14.70 -0.65
N GLY A 18 -4.14 -15.05 -1.02
CA GLY A 18 -5.33 -14.33 -0.58
C GLY A 18 -5.53 -14.37 0.94
N ILE A 19 -5.34 -15.54 1.56
CA ILE A 19 -5.44 -15.71 3.02
C ILE A 19 -4.37 -14.86 3.73
N VAL A 20 -3.12 -14.92 3.25
CA VAL A 20 -2.01 -14.14 3.83
C VAL A 20 -2.27 -12.64 3.69
N ALA A 21 -2.70 -12.18 2.51
CA ALA A 21 -3.03 -10.78 2.29
C ALA A 21 -4.15 -10.30 3.20
N ALA A 22 -5.23 -11.08 3.35
CA ALA A 22 -6.35 -10.75 4.23
C ALA A 22 -5.92 -10.70 5.71
N ALA A 23 -5.11 -11.66 6.16
CA ALA A 23 -4.61 -11.69 7.53
C ALA A 23 -3.71 -10.48 7.85
N LEU A 24 -2.79 -10.14 6.95
CA LEU A 24 -1.91 -8.98 7.12
C LEU A 24 -2.70 -7.66 7.05
N PHE A 25 -3.69 -7.57 6.14
CA PHE A 25 -4.56 -6.40 6.06
C PHE A 25 -5.38 -6.22 7.34
N ALA A 26 -5.98 -7.30 7.86
CA ALA A 26 -6.73 -7.26 9.11
C ALA A 26 -5.85 -6.86 10.30
N LEU A 27 -4.62 -7.38 10.38
CA LEU A 27 -3.64 -6.99 11.38
C LEU A 27 -3.29 -5.49 11.26
N TYR A 28 -2.96 -5.03 10.06
CA TYR A 28 -2.68 -3.61 9.80
C TYR A 28 -3.86 -2.74 10.23
N ALA A 29 -5.08 -3.02 9.77
CA ALA A 29 -6.27 -2.25 10.11
C ALA A 29 -6.56 -2.23 11.62
N ALA A 30 -6.28 -3.33 12.34
CA ALA A 30 -6.44 -3.39 13.80
C ALA A 30 -5.37 -2.58 14.56
N SER A 31 -4.16 -2.49 13.99
CA SER A 31 -2.99 -1.82 14.60
C SER A 31 -2.77 -0.38 14.16
N ALA A 32 -3.38 0.04 13.04
CA ALA A 32 -3.16 1.34 12.45
C ALA A 32 -3.60 2.47 13.40
N PRO A 33 -2.91 3.61 13.41
CA PRO A 33 -3.34 4.78 14.16
C PRO A 33 -4.80 5.14 13.84
N ARG A 34 -5.61 5.40 14.89
CA ARG A 34 -7.02 5.80 14.73
C ARG A 34 -7.20 7.28 14.37
N SER A 35 -6.10 8.01 14.31
CA SER A 35 -6.02 9.42 13.97
C SER A 35 -4.68 9.69 13.29
N VAL A 36 -4.53 10.90 12.77
CA VAL A 36 -3.30 11.37 12.13
C VAL A 36 -2.13 11.21 13.10
N ALA A 37 -1.17 10.38 12.74
CA ALA A 37 0.07 10.20 13.49
C ALA A 37 1.02 11.39 13.27
N LEU A 38 2.06 11.44 14.09
CA LEU A 38 3.08 12.49 13.98
C LEU A 38 3.91 12.32 12.69
N GLU A 39 4.55 13.41 12.28
CA GLU A 39 5.46 13.50 11.13
C GLU A 39 4.72 13.54 9.79
N ASP A 40 4.53 12.39 9.16
CA ASP A 40 4.25 12.33 7.72
C ASP A 40 2.77 12.25 7.36
N ASP A 41 1.91 11.70 8.22
CA ASP A 41 0.49 11.47 7.91
C ASP A 41 -0.21 12.75 7.44
N GLY A 42 -0.05 13.84 8.20
CA GLY A 42 -0.64 15.13 7.86
C GLY A 42 -0.09 15.72 6.56
N LEU A 43 1.22 15.55 6.31
CA LEU A 43 1.88 16.03 5.09
C LEU A 43 1.37 15.29 3.86
N PHE A 44 1.21 13.96 3.93
CA PHE A 44 0.68 13.15 2.83
C PHE A 44 -0.82 13.37 2.57
N ILE A 45 -1.60 13.65 3.61
CA ILE A 45 -3.01 14.05 3.47
C ILE A 45 -3.11 15.38 2.72
N LEU A 46 -2.34 16.39 3.13
CA LEU A 46 -2.33 17.70 2.48
C LEU A 46 -1.76 17.61 1.06
N SER A 47 -0.71 16.81 0.85
CA SER A 47 -0.15 16.53 -0.48
C SER A 47 -1.22 15.96 -1.40
N SER A 48 -2.00 14.96 -0.94
CA SER A 48 -3.12 14.40 -1.71
C SER A 48 -4.21 15.44 -2.00
N TYR A 49 -4.54 16.30 -1.04
CA TYR A 49 -5.55 17.34 -1.22
C TYR A 49 -5.13 18.41 -2.24
N PHE A 50 -3.88 18.86 -2.19
CA PHE A 50 -3.37 19.96 -3.03
C PHE A 50 -2.58 19.50 -4.27
N LEU A 51 -2.49 18.19 -4.53
CA LEU A 51 -1.61 17.60 -5.56
C LEU A 51 -0.13 18.01 -5.38
N GLY A 52 0.33 17.97 -4.12
CA GLY A 52 1.67 18.37 -3.71
C GLY A 52 2.75 17.29 -3.83
N ILE A 53 3.94 17.64 -3.33
CA ILE A 53 5.08 16.73 -3.16
C ILE A 53 5.63 16.98 -1.75
N GLU A 54 5.38 16.03 -0.86
CA GLU A 54 5.86 16.03 0.51
C GLU A 54 7.36 15.71 0.61
N HIS A 55 7.86 14.72 -0.12
CA HIS A 55 9.29 14.39 -0.17
C HIS A 55 9.79 14.03 -1.58
N PRO A 56 10.97 14.52 -2.03
CA PRO A 56 11.58 14.06 -3.27
C PRO A 56 11.89 12.55 -3.26
N PRO A 57 11.67 11.80 -4.37
CA PRO A 57 11.25 12.24 -5.71
C PRO A 57 9.73 12.41 -5.91
N GLY A 58 8.93 12.25 -4.86
CA GLY A 58 7.46 12.34 -4.85
C GLY A 58 6.75 11.00 -4.92
N TYR A 59 5.45 10.99 -4.61
CA TYR A 59 4.59 9.79 -4.55
C TYR A 59 3.37 9.96 -5.45
N PRO A 60 3.55 10.18 -6.77
CA PRO A 60 2.50 10.66 -7.66
C PRO A 60 1.29 9.73 -7.74
N LEU A 61 1.50 8.40 -7.72
CA LEU A 61 0.38 7.45 -7.73
C LEU A 61 -0.44 7.54 -6.43
N PHE A 62 0.23 7.65 -5.28
CA PHE A 62 -0.44 7.80 -3.99
C PHE A 62 -1.21 9.12 -3.93
N THR A 63 -0.56 10.23 -4.27
CA THR A 63 -1.16 11.58 -4.28
C THR A 63 -2.38 11.63 -5.22
N LEU A 64 -2.28 11.07 -6.43
CA LEU A 64 -3.39 11.05 -7.39
C LEU A 64 -4.55 10.18 -6.90
N ILE A 65 -4.29 9.00 -6.34
CA ILE A 65 -5.36 8.15 -5.78
C ILE A 65 -6.00 8.85 -4.59
N GLY A 66 -5.21 9.43 -3.68
CA GLY A 66 -5.72 10.17 -2.52
C GLY A 66 -6.61 11.35 -2.94
N HIS A 67 -6.20 12.10 -3.97
CA HIS A 67 -6.97 13.21 -4.52
C HIS A 67 -8.34 12.80 -5.11
N LEU A 68 -8.53 11.54 -5.51
CA LEU A 68 -9.86 11.06 -5.93
C LEU A 68 -10.88 11.02 -4.78
N PHE A 69 -10.41 11.10 -3.52
CA PHE A 69 -11.23 11.03 -2.32
C PHE A 69 -11.20 12.32 -1.48
N THR A 70 -10.73 13.44 -2.05
CA THR A 70 -10.71 14.78 -1.42
C THR A 70 -11.86 15.64 -1.93
#